data_AF-A0A0M0WX45-F1
#
_entry.id   AF-A0A0M0WX45-F1
#
_cell.length_a   1.000
_cell.length_b   1.000
_cell.length_c   1.000
_cell.angle_alpha   90.00
_cell.angle_beta   90.00
_cell.angle_gamma   90.00
#
_symmetry.space_group_name_H-M   'P 1'
#
loop_
_entity.id
_entity.type
_entity.pdbx_description
1 polymer ?
#
loop_
_entity_poly.entity_id
_entity_poly.type
_entity_poly.pdbx_seq_one_letter_code
_entity_poly.pdbx_strand_id
1 'polypeptide(L)'
;MKTRLENFILSLKFIEAKALVDGLNKDEFEDYILELCYKSESIIYYSFVLDLLKNRETAFLHYIASIILSHPLCHLEGAYQAAFYHAKKAIDCDEDDIGLKEYLLFFNAIPDKLLSDREAKILAEKVLKIKPDSEVAKKHR
;
A
#
# COMPACT_ATOMS: atom_id res chain seq x y z
N MET A 1 4.10 14.78 17.14
CA MET A 1 4.48 13.39 16.80
C MET A 1 5.02 13.29 15.37
N LYS A 2 4.23 13.65 14.34
CA LYS A 2 4.62 13.64 12.91
C LYS A 2 6.00 14.22 12.61
N THR A 3 6.31 15.43 13.09
CA THR A 3 7.63 16.07 12.87
C THR A 3 8.80 15.24 13.42
N ARG A 4 8.62 14.53 14.53
CA ARG A 4 9.66 13.65 15.09
C ARG A 4 9.83 12.39 14.25
N LEU A 5 8.71 11.80 13.82
CA LEU A 5 8.72 10.64 12.92
C LEU A 5 9.41 10.98 11.59
N GLU A 6 9.04 12.10 10.97
CA GLU A 6 9.67 12.63 9.76
C GLU A 6 11.18 12.76 9.93
N ASN A 7 11.64 13.45 10.98
CA ASN A 7 13.07 13.65 11.23
C ASN A 7 13.82 12.32 11.42
N PHE A 8 13.23 11.36 12.14
CA PHE A 8 13.85 10.05 12.33
C PHE A 8 13.93 9.27 11.03
N ILE A 9 12.85 9.21 10.24
CA ILE A 9 12.84 8.52 8.96
C ILE A 9 13.86 9.15 8.00
N LEU A 10 13.81 10.47 7.78
CA LEU A 10 14.70 11.16 6.85
C LEU A 10 16.18 11.12 7.26
N SER A 11 16.46 10.93 8.56
CA SER A 11 17.82 10.75 9.08
C SER A 11 18.24 9.28 9.20
N LEU A 12 17.47 8.33 8.64
CA LEU A 12 17.70 6.88 8.68
C LEU A 12 17.75 6.28 10.10
N LYS A 13 17.15 6.96 11.08
CA LYS A 13 17.00 6.51 12.47
C LYS A 13 15.79 5.58 12.61
N PHE A 14 15.83 4.45 11.91
CA PHE A 14 14.68 3.55 11.77
C PHE A 14 14.28 2.85 13.07
N ILE A 15 15.22 2.63 13.99
CA ILE A 15 14.91 2.07 15.31
C ILE A 15 14.01 3.04 16.10
N GLU A 16 14.36 4.32 16.12
CA GLU A 16 13.59 5.35 16.80
C GLU A 16 12.27 5.65 16.08
N ALA A 17 12.26 5.63 14.74
CA ALA A 17 11.04 5.76 13.96
C ALA A 17 10.08 4.59 14.22
N LYS A 18 10.59 3.35 14.28
CA LYS A 18 9.83 2.14 14.61
C LYS A 18 9.15 2.26 15.98
N ALA A 19 9.91 2.69 17.00
CA ALA A 19 9.36 2.87 18.34
C ALA A 19 8.20 3.89 18.39
N LEU A 20 8.17 4.88 17.50
CA LEU A 20 7.05 5.81 17.39
C LEU A 20 5.83 5.17 16.72
N VAL A 21 6.03 4.39 15.65
CA VAL A 21 4.92 3.79 14.90
C VAL A 21 4.31 2.58 15.60
N ASP A 22 5.07 1.88 16.46
CA ASP A 22 4.55 0.78 17.29
C ASP A 22 3.43 1.22 18.25
N GLY A 23 3.33 2.52 18.55
CA GLY A 23 2.26 3.11 19.36
C GLY A 23 1.04 3.58 18.56
N LEU A 24 1.06 3.47 17.22
CA LEU A 24 -0.02 3.92 16.34
C LEU A 24 -0.93 2.76 15.99
N ASN A 25 -2.22 3.06 15.80
CA ASN A 25 -3.09 2.14 15.07
C ASN A 25 -2.81 2.20 13.55
N LYS A 26 -3.43 1.31 12.78
CA LYS A 26 -3.20 1.21 11.33
C LYS A 26 -3.56 2.50 10.60
N ASP A 27 -4.73 3.07 10.89
CA ASP A 27 -5.24 4.27 10.24
C ASP A 27 -4.32 5.47 10.54
N GLU A 28 -3.89 5.62 11.80
CA GLU A 28 -2.92 6.65 12.19
C GLU A 28 -1.58 6.48 11.47
N PHE A 29 -1.07 5.26 11.35
CA PHE A 29 0.19 5.03 10.65
C PHE A 29 0.07 5.35 9.16
N GLU A 30 -1.01 4.90 8.51
CA GLU A 30 -1.30 5.18 7.12
C GLU A 30 -1.40 6.68 6.84
N ASP A 31 -2.23 7.40 7.60
CA ASP A 31 -2.40 8.85 7.47
C ASP A 31 -1.06 9.58 7.62
N TYR A 32 -0.27 9.18 8.62
CA TYR A 32 0.98 9.84 8.94
C TYR A 32 2.03 9.59 7.87
N ILE A 33 2.20 8.34 7.43
CA ILE A 33 3.23 7.98 6.46
C ILE A 33 2.90 8.57 5.08
N LEU A 34 1.63 8.58 4.67
CA LEU A 34 1.20 9.19 3.42
C LEU A 34 1.39 10.70 3.43
N GLU A 35 0.93 11.40 4.48
CA GLU A 35 1.08 12.86 4.58
C GLU A 35 2.56 13.26 4.52
N LEU A 36 3.42 12.57 5.26
CA LEU A 36 4.86 12.82 5.28
C LEU A 36 5.51 12.50 3.93
N CYS A 37 5.07 11.43 3.26
CA CYS A 37 5.59 11.06 1.95
C CYS A 37 5.16 12.03 0.86
N TYR A 38 3.91 12.51 0.86
CA TYR A 38 3.46 13.56 -0.06
C TYR A 38 4.20 14.89 0.14
N LYS A 39 4.58 15.21 1.39
CA LYS A 39 5.25 16.48 1.69
C LYS A 39 6.65 16.59 1.05
N SER A 40 7.42 15.50 1.02
CA SER A 40 8.81 15.56 0.53
C SER A 40 9.14 14.60 -0.61
N GLU A 41 8.21 13.70 -0.96
CA GLU A 41 8.35 12.71 -2.03
C GLU A 41 9.63 11.86 -1.89
N SER A 42 10.13 11.73 -0.66
CA SER A 42 11.38 11.02 -0.39
C SER A 42 11.17 9.52 -0.45
N ILE A 43 11.96 8.83 -1.27
CA ILE A 43 12.01 7.35 -1.32
C ILE A 43 12.41 6.73 0.03
N ILE A 44 12.95 7.50 0.97
CA ILE A 44 13.33 7.02 2.30
C ILE A 44 12.11 6.50 3.09
N TYR A 45 10.91 7.04 2.87
CA TYR A 45 9.69 6.50 3.50
C TYR A 45 9.41 5.06 3.05
N TYR A 46 9.60 4.77 1.76
CA TYR A 46 9.51 3.41 1.25
C TYR A 46 10.60 2.52 1.85
N SER A 47 11.85 3.01 1.93
CA SER A 47 12.95 2.27 2.61
C SER A 47 12.65 1.96 4.08
N PHE A 48 11.99 2.86 4.80
CA PHE A 48 11.54 2.61 6.17
C PHE A 48 10.48 1.50 6.23
N VAL A 49 9.50 1.52 5.33
CA VAL A 49 8.48 0.45 5.25
C VAL A 49 9.13 -0.89 4.90
N LEU A 50 10.13 -0.92 4.01
CA LEU A 50 10.91 -2.12 3.75
C LEU A 50 11.67 -2.63 4.98
N ASP A 51 12.20 -1.74 5.82
CA ASP A 51 12.82 -2.13 7.09
C ASP A 51 11.80 -2.74 8.06
N LEU A 52 10.59 -2.19 8.14
CA LEU A 52 9.49 -2.76 8.91
C LEU A 52 9.12 -4.16 8.38
N LEU A 53 8.99 -4.32 7.06
CA LEU A 53 8.70 -5.61 6.42
C LEU A 53 9.76 -6.67 6.72
N LYS A 54 11.05 -6.31 6.69
CA LYS A 54 12.15 -7.21 7.06
C LYS A 54 12.04 -7.72 8.49
N ASN A 55 11.59 -6.86 9.40
CA ASN A 55 11.41 -7.21 10.80
C ASN A 55 10.14 -8.03 11.04
N ARG A 56 9.06 -7.75 10.31
CA ARG A 56 7.78 -8.45 10.39
C ARG A 56 7.00 -8.27 9.09
N GLU A 57 6.93 -9.31 8.27
CA GLU A 57 6.14 -9.30 7.04
C GLU A 57 4.64 -9.35 7.39
N THR A 58 3.85 -8.38 6.90
CA THR A 58 2.41 -8.31 7.13
C THR A 58 1.68 -7.77 5.91
N ALA A 59 0.42 -8.16 5.73
CA ALA A 59 -0.44 -7.65 4.67
C ALA A 59 -0.54 -6.12 4.69
N PHE A 60 -0.70 -5.54 5.88
CA PHE A 60 -0.80 -4.09 6.05
C PHE A 60 0.48 -3.35 5.64
N LEU A 61 1.67 -3.84 5.99
CA LEU A 61 2.91 -3.19 5.56
C LEU A 61 3.17 -3.30 4.06
N HIS A 62 2.75 -4.41 3.44
CA HIS A 62 2.74 -4.51 1.98
C HIS A 62 1.75 -3.55 1.34
N TYR A 63 0.56 -3.39 1.92
CA TYR A 63 -0.40 -2.39 1.49
C TYR A 63 0.20 -0.96 1.59
N ILE A 64 0.81 -0.60 2.71
CA ILE A 64 1.49 0.70 2.89
C ILE A 64 2.60 0.91 1.84
N ALA A 65 3.43 -0.11 1.59
CA ALA A 65 4.46 -0.05 0.55
C ALA A 65 3.84 0.22 -0.84
N SER A 66 2.73 -0.46 -1.14
CA SER A 66 2.02 -0.32 -2.40
C SER A 66 1.41 1.06 -2.59
N ILE A 67 0.71 1.60 -1.59
CA ILE A 67 0.09 2.93 -1.68
C ILE A 67 1.14 4.05 -1.77
N ILE A 68 2.26 3.96 -1.03
CA ILE A 68 3.35 4.95 -1.13
C ILE A 68 3.89 5.01 -2.56
N LEU A 69 4.08 3.84 -3.19
CA LEU A 69 4.60 3.75 -4.56
C LEU A 69 3.58 4.12 -5.63
N SER A 70 2.29 3.81 -5.43
CA SER A 70 1.24 4.10 -6.41
C SER A 70 0.66 5.52 -6.30
N HIS A 71 0.92 6.21 -5.20
CA HIS A 71 0.38 7.54 -4.92
C HIS A 71 1.51 8.58 -4.73
N PRO A 72 2.09 8.85 -3.52
CA PRO A 72 3.15 9.86 -3.38
C PRO A 72 4.34 9.72 -4.33
N LEU A 73 4.78 8.48 -4.59
CA LEU A 73 5.99 8.20 -5.38
C LEU A 73 5.66 7.69 -6.79
N CYS A 74 4.42 7.87 -7.26
CA CYS A 74 3.96 7.33 -8.55
C CYS A 74 4.73 7.86 -9.76
N HIS A 75 5.45 8.98 -9.59
CA HIS A 75 6.25 9.62 -10.63
C HIS A 75 7.61 8.94 -10.84
N LEU A 76 8.04 8.04 -9.94
CA LEU A 76 9.28 7.29 -10.09
C LEU A 76 9.11 6.19 -11.14
N GLU A 77 10.12 6.01 -11.99
CA GLU A 77 10.15 4.90 -12.95
C GLU A 77 10.07 3.56 -12.21
N GLY A 78 9.16 2.68 -12.65
CA GLY A 78 8.94 1.38 -12.03
C GLY A 78 8.04 1.39 -10.78
N ALA A 79 7.56 2.55 -10.32
CA ALA A 79 6.80 2.66 -9.08
C ALA A 79 5.49 1.87 -9.12
N TYR A 80 4.71 1.94 -10.19
CA TYR A 80 3.47 1.16 -10.32
C TYR A 80 3.72 -0.35 -10.36
N GLN A 81 4.81 -0.80 -10.99
CA GLN A 81 5.19 -2.22 -11.03
C GLN A 81 5.55 -2.73 -9.62
N ALA A 82 6.36 -1.96 -8.88
CA ALA A 82 6.71 -2.28 -7.50
C ALA A 82 5.49 -2.20 -6.56
N ALA A 83 4.61 -1.23 -6.79
CA ALA A 83 3.34 -1.13 -6.07
C ALA A 83 2.46 -2.36 -6.31
N PHE A 84 2.30 -2.78 -7.57
CA PHE A 84 1.51 -3.95 -7.92
C PHE A 84 2.08 -5.24 -7.31
N TYR A 85 3.40 -5.39 -7.30
CA TYR A 85 4.08 -6.48 -6.60
C TYR A 85 3.67 -6.53 -5.12
N HIS A 86 3.73 -5.40 -4.42
CA HIS A 86 3.34 -5.32 -3.02
C HIS A 86 1.84 -5.52 -2.78
N ALA A 87 0.98 -5.03 -3.67
CA ALA A 87 -0.47 -5.25 -3.56
C ALA A 87 -0.82 -6.75 -3.64
N LYS A 88 -0.16 -7.50 -4.53
CA LYS A 88 -0.32 -8.96 -4.61
C LYS A 88 0.18 -9.64 -3.33
N LYS A 89 1.37 -9.24 -2.86
CA LYS A 89 1.93 -9.76 -1.59
C LYS A 89 1.03 -9.49 -0.39
N ALA A 90 0.35 -8.34 -0.35
CA ALA A 90 -0.60 -8.04 0.71
C ALA A 90 -1.75 -9.07 0.75
N ILE A 91 -2.30 -9.43 -0.41
CA ILE A 91 -3.33 -10.48 -0.52
C ILE A 91 -2.77 -11.86 -0.17
N ASP A 92 -1.55 -12.19 -0.59
CA ASP A 92 -0.92 -13.47 -0.23
C ASP A 92 -0.75 -13.60 1.31
N CYS A 93 -0.55 -12.48 2.01
CA CYS A 93 -0.47 -12.45 3.48
C CYS A 93 -1.83 -12.52 4.18
N ASP A 94 -2.90 -12.07 3.53
CA ASP A 94 -4.27 -12.05 4.06
C ASP A 94 -5.27 -12.25 2.91
N GLU A 95 -5.49 -13.52 2.56
CA GLU A 95 -6.35 -13.90 1.43
C GLU A 95 -7.82 -13.61 1.67
N ASP A 96 -8.25 -13.35 2.90
CA ASP A 96 -9.65 -13.12 3.27
C ASP A 96 -10.01 -11.62 3.27
N ASP A 97 -9.02 -10.73 3.41
CA ASP A 97 -9.24 -9.28 3.36
C ASP A 97 -9.82 -8.85 1.99
N ILE A 98 -11.06 -8.36 2.02
CA ILE A 98 -11.78 -7.91 0.83
C ILE A 98 -11.31 -6.52 0.39
N GLY A 99 -10.89 -5.67 1.33
CA GLY A 99 -10.35 -4.35 1.02
C GLY A 99 -9.07 -4.45 0.19
N LEU A 100 -8.20 -5.41 0.47
CA LEU A 100 -7.00 -5.65 -0.34
C LEU A 100 -7.34 -6.10 -1.77
N LYS A 101 -8.38 -6.92 -1.95
CA LYS A 101 -8.85 -7.35 -3.27
C LYS A 101 -9.48 -6.18 -4.04
N GLU A 102 -10.27 -5.34 -3.36
CA GLU A 102 -10.80 -4.10 -3.94
C GLU A 102 -9.66 -3.18 -4.36
N TYR A 103 -8.64 -3.01 -3.52
CA TYR A 103 -7.46 -2.21 -3.84
C TYR A 103 -6.71 -2.75 -5.05
N LEU A 104 -6.51 -4.06 -5.19
CA LEU A 104 -5.80 -4.64 -6.34
C LEU A 104 -6.46 -4.30 -7.69
N LEU A 105 -7.79 -4.08 -7.73
CA LEU A 105 -8.50 -3.66 -8.94
C LEU A 105 -8.05 -2.30 -9.48
N PHE A 106 -7.48 -1.44 -8.63
CA PHE A 106 -6.85 -0.18 -9.04
C PHE A 106 -5.85 -0.38 -10.19
N PHE A 107 -5.08 -1.47 -10.15
CA PHE A 107 -4.04 -1.76 -11.14
C PHE A 107 -4.59 -2.18 -12.51
N ASN A 108 -5.90 -2.41 -12.65
CA ASN A 108 -6.56 -2.53 -13.95
C ASN A 108 -6.98 -1.18 -14.54
N ALA A 109 -7.21 -0.19 -13.67
CA ALA A 109 -7.67 1.15 -14.07
C ALA A 109 -6.53 2.10 -14.48
N ILE A 110 -5.29 1.80 -14.12
CA ILE A 110 -4.12 2.59 -14.51
C ILE A 110 -3.78 2.39 -16.01
N PRO A 111 -3.14 3.39 -16.68
CA PRO A 111 -2.78 3.29 -18.10
C PRO A 111 -1.96 2.05 -18.47
N ASP A 112 -1.02 1.66 -17.60
CA ASP A 112 -0.12 0.51 -17.81
C ASP A 112 -0.86 -0.84 -17.72
N LYS A 113 -2.10 -0.85 -17.21
CA LYS A 113 -2.97 -2.03 -17.07
C LYS A 113 -2.22 -3.25 -16.53
N LEU A 114 -1.55 -3.08 -15.39
CA LEU A 114 -0.75 -4.12 -14.75
C LEU A 114 -1.59 -5.33 -14.31
N LEU A 115 -2.87 -5.11 -13.99
CA LEU A 115 -3.85 -6.18 -13.83
C LEU A 115 -4.69 -6.28 -15.11
N SER A 116 -4.70 -7.45 -15.76
CA SER A 116 -5.45 -7.64 -16.99
C SER A 116 -6.97 -7.59 -16.77
N ASP A 117 -7.74 -7.26 -17.81
CA ASP A 117 -9.20 -7.21 -17.73
C ASP A 117 -9.81 -8.55 -17.30
N ARG A 118 -9.19 -9.66 -17.72
CA ARG A 118 -9.59 -11.01 -17.31
C ARG A 118 -9.37 -11.26 -15.83
N GLU A 119 -8.19 -10.90 -15.31
CA GLU A 119 -7.87 -11.07 -13.88
C GLU A 119 -8.74 -10.15 -13.02
N ALA A 120 -8.93 -8.90 -13.45
CA ALA A 120 -9.79 -7.93 -12.79
C ALA A 120 -11.23 -8.42 -12.69
N LYS A 121 -11.79 -8.97 -13.78
CA LYS A 121 -13.14 -9.54 -13.78
C LYS A 121 -13.27 -10.70 -12.79
N ILE A 122 -12.34 -11.65 -12.82
CA ILE A 122 -12.34 -12.81 -11.90
C ILE A 122 -12.26 -12.33 -10.44
N LEU A 123 -11.41 -11.35 -10.17
CA LEU A 123 -11.25 -10.79 -8.83
C LEU A 123 -12.50 -10.04 -8.38
N ALA A 124 -13.09 -9.22 -9.25
CA ALA A 124 -14.32 -8.49 -8.98
C ALA A 124 -15.50 -9.42 -8.70
N GLU A 125 -15.64 -10.52 -9.44
CA GLU A 125 -16.65 -11.55 -9.17
C GLU A 125 -16.47 -12.19 -7.78
N LYS A 126 -15.22 -12.42 -7.34
CA LYS A 126 -14.95 -12.90 -5.97
C LYS A 126 -15.35 -11.88 -4.91
N VAL A 127 -15.00 -10.60 -5.11
CA VAL A 127 -15.38 -9.52 -4.20
C VAL A 127 -16.90 -9.40 -4.11
N LEU A 128 -17.62 -9.37 -5.23
CA LEU A 128 -19.08 -9.21 -5.27
C LEU A 128 -19.86 -10.37 -4.65
N LYS A 129 -19.27 -11.57 -4.55
CA LYS A 129 -19.88 -12.69 -3.80
C LYS A 129 -19.92 -12.44 -2.30
N ILE A 130 -18.95 -11.69 -1.76
CA ILE A 130 -18.79 -11.44 -0.32
C ILE A 130 -19.34 -10.05 0.03
N LYS A 131 -19.12 -9.07 -0.83
CA LYS A 131 -19.53 -7.66 -0.70
C LYS A 131 -20.27 -7.21 -1.98
N PRO A 132 -21.55 -7.56 -2.15
CA PRO A 132 -22.32 -7.28 -3.36
C PRO A 132 -22.50 -5.80 -3.69
N ASP A 133 -22.36 -4.93 -2.68
CA ASP A 133 -22.46 -3.48 -2.77
C ASP A 133 -21.12 -2.78 -3.12
N SER A 134 -20.04 -3.53 -3.34
CA SER A 134 -18.73 -2.98 -3.75
C SER A 134 -18.83 -2.20 -5.06
N GLU A 135 -18.78 -0.87 -4.97
CA GLU A 135 -18.77 0.03 -6.14
C GLU A 135 -17.47 -0.10 -6.95
N VAL A 136 -16.37 -0.49 -6.32
CA VAL A 136 -15.11 -0.74 -7.03
C VAL A 136 -15.27 -1.98 -7.91
N ALA A 137 -15.70 -3.11 -7.35
CA ALA A 137 -15.82 -4.35 -8.10
C ALA A 137 -16.88 -4.30 -9.21
N LYS A 138 -17.99 -3.56 -9.02
CA LYS A 138 -19.03 -3.38 -10.05
C LYS A 138 -18.50 -2.77 -11.36
N LYS A 139 -17.41 -1.99 -11.32
CA LYS A 139 -16.80 -1.37 -12.51
C LYS A 139 -16.07 -2.38 -13.41
N HIS A 140 -15.77 -3.57 -12.91
CA HIS A 140 -14.99 -4.60 -13.60
C HIS A 140 -15.82 -5.87 -13.91
N ARG A 141 -17.16 -5.77 -13.88
CA ARG A 141 -18.08 -6.89 -14.16
C ARG A 141 -18.20 -7.21 -15.65
#